data_AF-W2BV32-F1
#
_entry.id   AF-W2BV32-F1
#
_cell.length_a   1.000
_cell.length_b   1.000
_cell.length_c   1.000
_cell.angle_alpha   90.00
_cell.angle_beta   90.00
_cell.angle_gamma   90.00
#
_symmetry.space_group_name_H-M   'P 1'
#
loop_
_entity.id
_entity.type
_entity.pdbx_description
1 polymer ?
#
loop_
_entity_poly.entity_id
_entity_poly.type
_entity_poly.pdbx_seq_one_letter_code
_entity_poly.pdbx_strand_id
1 'polypeptide(L)'
;MNNIKIKDIIIVILAIALAFSVYCIIKENEAIADGIKSSRQGLRNEINGFADKYEKSWNKMNNGEKKEALENFQSEALPHIATSRWLGRKSVFYKKYEEDVLYMFIENIGATSNKKLDTSFLKVKEILKIIKDNDDWNGLEDISKSQKSIKKVLEE
;
A
#
# COMPACT_ATOMS: atom_id res chain seq x y z
N MET A 1 0.88 -36.26 -48.05
CA MET A 1 1.69 -35.65 -46.96
C MET A 1 1.62 -34.15 -47.14
N ASN A 2 1.02 -33.42 -46.18
CA ASN A 2 0.98 -31.95 -46.23
C ASN A 2 2.41 -31.41 -46.08
N ASN A 3 2.92 -30.74 -47.11
CA ASN A 3 4.19 -30.02 -47.05
C ASN A 3 4.02 -28.80 -46.15
N ILE A 4 4.32 -28.95 -44.86
CA ILE A 4 4.44 -27.83 -43.93
C ILE A 4 5.57 -26.94 -44.47
N LYS A 5 5.25 -25.69 -44.84
CA LYS A 5 6.25 -24.77 -45.38
C LYS A 5 7.08 -24.24 -44.22
N ILE A 6 8.36 -23.99 -44.43
CA ILE A 6 9.28 -23.43 -43.40
C ILE A 6 8.69 -22.17 -42.74
N LYS A 7 8.00 -21.33 -43.52
CA LYS A 7 7.28 -20.15 -43.01
C LYS A 7 6.23 -20.50 -41.94
N ASP A 8 5.53 -21.62 -42.08
CA ASP A 8 4.48 -22.05 -41.15
C ASP A 8 5.13 -22.51 -39.84
N ILE A 9 6.30 -23.16 -39.90
CA ILE A 9 7.11 -23.54 -38.72
C ILE A 9 7.60 -22.27 -38.00
N ILE A 10 8.13 -21.28 -38.73
CA ILE A 10 8.59 -20.02 -38.15
C ILE A 10 7.44 -19.29 -37.44
N ILE A 11 6.25 -19.23 -38.05
CA ILE A 11 5.06 -18.62 -37.44
C ILE A 11 4.69 -19.32 -36.13
N VAL A 12 4.71 -20.65 -36.10
CA VAL A 12 4.42 -21.42 -34.88
C VAL A 12 5.46 -21.15 -33.78
N ILE A 13 6.75 -21.11 -34.11
CA ILE A 13 7.80 -20.79 -33.14
C ILE A 13 7.61 -19.38 -32.56
N LEU A 14 7.33 -18.38 -33.41
CA LEU A 14 7.08 -17.02 -32.97
C LEU A 14 5.83 -16.91 -32.09
N ALA A 15 4.75 -17.62 -32.44
CA ALA A 15 3.53 -17.66 -31.65
C ALA A 15 3.76 -18.26 -30.25
N ILE A 16 4.54 -19.34 -30.15
CA ILE A 16 4.92 -19.96 -28.87
C ILE A 16 5.78 -19.00 -28.05
N ALA A 17 6.76 -18.34 -28.65
CA ALA A 17 7.63 -17.38 -27.96
C ALA A 17 6.85 -16.17 -27.43
N LEU A 18 5.90 -15.65 -28.21
CA LEU A 18 5.00 -14.58 -27.77
C LEU A 18 4.08 -15.05 -26.64
N ALA A 19 3.47 -16.22 -26.75
CA ALA A 19 2.62 -16.78 -25.70
C ALA A 19 3.38 -17.00 -24.39
N PHE A 20 4.61 -17.51 -24.46
CA PHE A 20 5.48 -17.66 -23.29
C PHE A 20 5.84 -16.31 -22.66
N SER A 21 6.17 -15.32 -23.48
CA SER A 21 6.49 -13.96 -22.99
C SER A 21 5.29 -13.33 -22.28
N VAL A 22 4.08 -13.45 -22.85
CA VAL A 22 2.83 -12.98 -22.23
C VAL A 22 2.56 -13.73 -20.93
N TYR A 23 2.77 -15.05 -20.89
CA TYR A 23 2.62 -15.85 -19.68
C TYR A 23 3.55 -15.39 -18.55
N CYS A 24 4.83 -15.14 -18.85
CA CYS A 24 5.79 -14.60 -17.87
C CYS A 24 5.32 -13.25 -17.31
N ILE A 25 4.89 -12.33 -18.17
CA ILE A 25 4.37 -11.02 -17.75
C ILE A 25 3.15 -11.17 -16.83
N ILE A 26 2.22 -12.09 -17.15
CA ILE A 26 1.05 -12.35 -16.31
C ILE A 26 1.50 -12.85 -14.93
N LYS A 27 2.41 -13.83 -14.88
CA LYS A 27 2.89 -14.40 -13.60
C LYS A 27 3.66 -13.41 -12.75
N GLU A 28 4.49 -12.56 -13.34
CA GLU A 28 5.15 -11.48 -12.62
C GLU A 28 4.14 -10.50 -12.04
N ASN A 29 3.10 -10.13 -12.80
CA ASN A 29 2.06 -9.22 -12.33
C ASN A 29 1.17 -9.85 -11.24
N GLU A 30 0.88 -11.14 -11.30
CA GLU A 30 0.21 -11.87 -10.22
C GLU A 30 1.03 -11.82 -8.92
N ALA A 31 2.34 -12.07 -9.00
CA ALA A 31 3.21 -11.99 -7.82
C ALA A 31 3.30 -10.56 -7.24
N ILE A 32 3.36 -9.54 -8.10
CA ILE A 32 3.31 -8.13 -7.68
C ILE A 32 1.97 -7.81 -7.01
N ALA A 33 0.87 -8.29 -7.58
CA ALA A 33 -0.48 -8.13 -7.05
C ALA A 33 -0.59 -8.70 -5.62
N ASP A 34 -0.15 -9.94 -5.43
CA ASP A 34 -0.15 -10.61 -4.12
C ASP A 34 0.74 -9.88 -3.10
N GLY A 35 1.92 -9.43 -3.53
CA GLY A 35 2.83 -8.66 -2.70
C GLY A 35 2.22 -7.34 -2.22
N ILE A 36 1.56 -6.59 -3.11
CA ILE A 36 0.85 -5.35 -2.76
C ILE A 36 -0.30 -5.66 -1.80
N LYS A 37 -1.09 -6.70 -2.08
CA LYS A 37 -2.23 -7.09 -1.23
C LYS A 37 -1.77 -7.41 0.20
N SER A 38 -0.73 -8.23 0.34
CA SER A 38 -0.14 -8.60 1.63
C SER A 38 0.39 -7.37 2.39
N SER A 39 1.16 -6.53 1.70
CA SER A 39 1.70 -5.29 2.27
C SER A 39 0.60 -4.33 2.74
N ARG A 40 -0.47 -4.13 1.94
CA ARG A 40 -1.59 -3.27 2.30
C ARG A 40 -2.39 -3.82 3.48
N GLN A 41 -2.57 -5.14 3.55
CA GLN A 41 -3.20 -5.77 4.71
C GLN A 41 -2.35 -5.57 5.98
N GLY A 42 -1.03 -5.72 5.88
CA GLY A 42 -0.11 -5.41 6.98
C GLY A 42 -0.23 -3.96 7.45
N LEU A 43 -0.12 -3.00 6.54
CA LEU A 43 -0.28 -1.57 6.87
C LEU A 43 -1.60 -1.28 7.59
N ARG A 44 -2.69 -1.88 7.10
CA ARG A 44 -4.00 -1.72 7.70
C ARG A 44 -4.07 -2.29 9.12
N ASN A 45 -3.44 -3.44 9.35
CA ASN A 45 -3.35 -4.02 10.68
C ASN A 45 -2.59 -3.09 11.63
N GLU A 46 -1.50 -2.48 11.19
CA GLU A 46 -0.73 -1.53 12.03
C GLU A 46 -1.54 -0.27 12.35
N ILE A 47 -2.24 0.31 11.37
CA ILE A 47 -3.10 1.49 11.59
C ILE A 47 -4.22 1.14 12.58
N ASN A 48 -4.89 0.00 12.39
CA ASN A 48 -5.98 -0.42 13.27
C ASN A 48 -5.46 -0.75 14.68
N GLY A 49 -4.37 -1.52 14.78
CA GLY A 49 -3.75 -1.91 16.04
C GLY A 49 -3.29 -0.70 16.85
N PHE A 50 -2.67 0.29 16.20
CA PHE A 50 -2.28 1.53 16.84
C PHE A 50 -3.48 2.32 17.38
N ALA A 51 -4.50 2.55 16.54
CA ALA A 51 -5.69 3.29 16.95
C ALA A 51 -6.42 2.61 18.11
N ASP A 52 -6.64 1.30 18.03
CA ASP A 52 -7.34 0.51 19.05
C ASP A 52 -6.54 0.47 20.37
N LYS A 53 -5.22 0.27 20.29
CA LYS A 53 -4.33 0.21 21.48
C LYS A 53 -4.35 1.50 22.28
N TYR A 54 -4.39 2.66 21.61
CA TYR A 54 -4.24 3.95 22.26
C TYR A 54 -5.55 4.75 22.43
N GLU A 55 -6.68 4.30 21.87
CA GLU A 55 -7.94 5.04 21.90
C GLU A 55 -8.36 5.55 23.28
N LYS A 56 -8.19 4.73 24.33
CA LYS A 56 -8.64 5.06 25.70
C LYS A 56 -7.52 5.60 26.59
N SER A 57 -6.27 5.42 26.19
CA SER A 57 -5.08 5.75 26.98
C SER A 57 -4.38 7.02 26.49
N TRP A 58 -4.57 7.42 25.23
CA TRP A 58 -3.84 8.54 24.61
C TRP A 58 -3.89 9.83 25.44
N ASN A 59 -5.07 10.23 25.92
CA ASN A 59 -5.23 11.46 26.72
C ASN A 59 -4.62 11.37 28.13
N LYS A 60 -4.25 10.17 28.58
CA LYS A 60 -3.60 9.94 29.88
C LYS A 60 -2.07 9.87 29.75
N MET A 61 -1.56 9.73 28.54
CA MET A 61 -0.13 9.64 28.25
C MET A 61 0.53 11.01 28.28
N ASN A 62 1.76 11.07 28.76
CA ASN A 62 2.62 12.24 28.65
C ASN A 62 3.20 12.37 27.22
N ASN A 63 3.83 13.50 26.93
CA ASN A 63 4.36 13.77 25.58
C ASN A 63 5.48 12.79 25.16
N GLY A 64 6.28 12.30 26.10
CA GLY A 64 7.32 11.31 25.82
C GLY A 64 6.72 9.97 25.36
N GLU A 65 5.74 9.47 26.12
CA GLU A 65 5.01 8.23 25.79
C GLU A 65 4.27 8.34 24.45
N LYS A 66 3.63 9.49 24.17
CA LYS A 66 2.96 9.74 22.88
C LYS A 66 3.95 9.76 21.71
N LYS A 67 5.13 10.35 21.91
CA LYS A 67 6.17 10.40 20.88
C LYS A 67 6.70 9.00 20.58
N GLU A 68 7.04 8.25 21.61
CA GLU A 68 7.48 6.85 21.49
C GLU A 68 6.42 5.99 20.79
N ALA A 69 5.14 6.17 21.12
CA ALA A 69 4.04 5.46 20.44
C ALA A 69 3.98 5.76 18.94
N LEU A 70 4.14 7.02 18.53
CA LEU A 70 4.15 7.40 17.10
C LEU A 70 5.42 6.93 16.37
N GLU A 71 6.57 6.93 17.05
CA GLU A 71 7.83 6.39 16.51
C GLU A 71 7.73 4.87 16.29
N ASN A 72 7.15 4.14 17.24
CA ASN A 72 6.90 2.70 17.09
C ASN A 72 5.91 2.42 15.95
N PHE A 73 4.81 3.17 15.89
CA PHE A 73 3.86 3.07 14.78
C PHE A 73 4.51 3.35 13.42
N GLN A 74 5.36 4.38 13.31
CA GLN A 74 6.13 4.63 12.10
C GLN A 74 6.98 3.41 11.72
N SER A 75 7.74 2.88 12.68
CA SER A 75 8.63 1.74 12.47
C SER A 75 7.88 0.50 11.96
N GLU A 76 6.69 0.25 12.49
CA GLU A 76 5.82 -0.88 12.11
C GLU A 76 5.14 -0.65 10.75
N ALA A 77 4.61 0.55 10.49
CA ALA A 77 3.83 0.85 9.29
C ALA A 77 4.68 1.15 8.05
N LEU A 78 5.86 1.75 8.21
CA LEU A 78 6.70 2.22 7.10
C LEU A 78 7.14 1.10 6.14
N PRO A 79 7.61 -0.08 6.61
CA PRO A 79 8.01 -1.17 5.72
C PRO A 79 6.88 -1.64 4.82
N HIS A 80 5.64 -1.68 5.34
CA HIS A 80 4.48 -2.06 4.58
C HIS A 80 4.23 -1.07 3.45
N ILE A 81 4.06 0.22 3.75
CA ILE A 81 3.77 1.19 2.70
C ILE A 81 4.93 1.33 1.69
N ALA A 82 6.19 1.28 2.15
CA ALA A 82 7.35 1.31 1.27
C ALA A 82 7.37 0.12 0.29
N THR A 83 7.02 -1.07 0.77
CA THR A 83 6.94 -2.27 -0.08
C THR A 83 5.86 -2.12 -1.15
N SER A 84 4.66 -1.64 -0.78
CA SER A 84 3.59 -1.42 -1.77
C SER A 84 3.98 -0.41 -2.84
N ARG A 85 4.69 0.67 -2.46
CA ARG A 85 5.21 1.66 -3.41
C ARG A 85 6.25 1.07 -4.34
N TRP A 86 7.20 0.31 -3.80
CA TRP A 86 8.27 -0.31 -4.57
C TRP A 86 7.71 -1.33 -5.58
N LEU A 87 6.73 -2.15 -5.17
CA LEU A 87 6.02 -3.07 -6.06
C LEU A 87 5.18 -2.32 -7.11
N GLY A 88 4.51 -1.23 -6.73
CA GLY A 88 3.78 -0.37 -7.65
C GLY A 88 4.65 0.20 -8.77
N ARG A 89 5.92 0.52 -8.49
CA ARG A 89 6.92 0.96 -9.50
C ARG A 89 7.29 -0.12 -10.51
N LYS A 90 7.16 -1.39 -10.15
CA LYS A 90 7.54 -2.53 -11.00
C LYS A 90 6.48 -2.90 -12.04
N SER A 91 5.26 -2.36 -11.92
CA SER A 91 4.15 -2.71 -12.80
C SER A 91 3.36 -1.48 -13.25
N VAL A 92 3.12 -1.39 -14.56
CA VAL A 92 2.25 -0.36 -15.14
C VAL A 92 0.79 -0.47 -14.65
N PHE A 93 0.35 -1.65 -14.22
CA PHE A 93 -1.02 -1.88 -13.72
C PHE A 93 -1.21 -1.38 -12.28
N TYR A 94 -0.12 -1.29 -11.51
CA TYR A 94 -0.16 -0.97 -10.08
C TYR A 94 0.52 0.35 -9.73
N LYS A 95 0.75 1.22 -10.72
CA LYS A 95 1.38 2.53 -10.54
C LYS A 95 0.66 3.43 -9.53
N LYS A 96 -0.66 3.26 -9.34
CA LYS A 96 -1.43 3.98 -8.30
C LYS A 96 -0.87 3.81 -6.87
N TYR A 97 -0.20 2.70 -6.59
CA TYR A 97 0.43 2.44 -5.29
C TYR A 97 1.79 3.11 -5.16
N GLU A 98 2.45 3.46 -6.26
CA GLU A 98 3.69 4.25 -6.22
C GLU A 98 3.43 5.64 -5.61
N GLU A 99 2.28 6.24 -5.88
CA GLU A 99 1.90 7.60 -5.51
C GLU A 99 1.06 7.65 -4.23
N ASP A 100 1.18 6.64 -3.36
CA ASP A 100 0.39 6.56 -2.14
C ASP A 100 0.64 7.77 -1.21
N VAL A 101 -0.41 8.57 -1.03
CA VAL A 101 -0.41 9.80 -0.23
C VAL A 101 -0.09 9.57 1.24
N LEU A 102 -0.31 8.36 1.75
CA LEU A 102 0.00 8.02 3.15
C LEU A 102 1.49 7.94 3.43
N TYR A 103 2.33 7.72 2.41
CA TYR A 103 3.74 7.45 2.64
C TYR A 103 4.45 8.59 3.35
N MET A 104 4.29 9.81 2.84
CA MET A 104 4.94 10.98 3.45
C MET A 104 4.42 11.23 4.86
N PHE A 105 3.15 10.92 5.12
CA PHE A 105 2.60 11.02 6.47
C PHE A 105 3.27 10.02 7.42
N ILE A 106 3.31 8.74 7.05
CA ILE A 106 3.92 7.68 7.87
C ILE A 106 5.42 7.90 8.05
N GLU A 107 6.13 8.31 7.00
CA GLU A 107 7.57 8.61 7.06
C GLU A 107 7.90 9.74 8.04
N ASN A 108 7.00 10.71 8.20
CA ASN A 108 7.25 11.88 9.05
C ASN A 108 6.60 11.78 10.44
N ILE A 109 5.73 10.79 10.69
CA ILE A 109 4.90 10.79 11.90
C ILE A 109 5.71 10.61 13.19
N GLY A 110 6.81 9.85 13.19
CA GLY A 110 7.69 9.72 14.35
C GLY A 110 8.55 10.97 14.61
N ALA A 111 8.75 11.83 13.61
CA ALA A 111 9.38 13.14 13.78
C ALA A 111 8.39 14.24 14.25
N THR A 112 7.15 13.87 14.61
CA THR A 112 6.12 14.82 15.05
C THR A 112 6.58 15.62 16.27
N SER A 113 6.51 16.95 16.18
CA SER A 113 6.78 17.84 17.31
C SER A 113 5.76 17.65 18.44
N ASN A 114 6.16 17.87 19.70
CA ASN A 114 5.27 17.74 20.87
C ASN A 114 3.94 18.50 20.73
N LYS A 115 3.92 19.66 20.06
CA LYS A 115 2.71 20.48 19.84
C LYS A 115 1.68 19.85 18.90
N LYS A 116 2.06 18.81 18.15
CA LYS A 116 1.24 18.18 17.10
C LYS A 116 0.93 16.70 17.37
N LEU A 117 1.36 16.14 18.51
CA LEU A 117 1.16 14.72 18.82
C LEU A 117 -0.31 14.31 18.77
N ASP A 118 -1.18 15.09 19.41
CA ASP A 118 -2.63 14.83 19.43
C ASP A 118 -3.25 14.93 18.03
N THR A 119 -2.82 15.92 17.24
CA THR A 119 -3.25 16.06 15.84
C THR A 119 -2.83 14.84 15.01
N SER A 120 -1.58 14.37 15.16
CA SER A 120 -1.10 13.18 14.45
C SER A 120 -1.91 11.94 14.81
N PHE A 121 -2.24 11.75 16.09
CA PHE A 121 -3.11 10.65 16.53
C PHE A 121 -4.51 10.74 15.94
N LEU A 122 -5.13 11.92 15.94
CA LEU A 122 -6.45 12.14 15.32
C LEU A 122 -6.43 11.83 13.81
N LYS A 123 -5.38 12.26 13.09
CA LYS A 123 -5.21 11.93 11.67
C LYS A 123 -5.15 10.41 11.45
N VAL A 124 -4.42 9.66 12.29
CA VAL A 124 -4.39 8.19 12.19
C VAL A 124 -5.80 7.59 12.36
N LYS A 125 -6.57 8.06 13.34
CA LYS A 125 -7.96 7.59 13.54
C LYS A 125 -8.88 7.90 12.36
N GLU A 126 -8.74 9.10 11.78
CA GLU A 126 -9.56 9.50 10.64
C GLU A 126 -9.20 8.73 9.38
N ILE A 127 -7.91 8.51 9.13
CA ILE A 127 -7.41 7.63 8.07
C ILE A 127 -7.95 6.21 8.24
N LEU A 128 -7.92 5.66 9.45
CA LEU A 128 -8.49 4.33 9.73
C LEU A 128 -9.98 4.26 9.36
N LYS A 129 -10.75 5.30 9.70
CA LYS A 129 -12.16 5.37 9.34
C LYS A 129 -12.34 5.39 7.82
N ILE A 130 -11.58 6.23 7.11
CA ILE A 130 -11.64 6.31 5.64
C ILE A 130 -11.34 4.95 4.99
N ILE A 131 -10.32 4.24 5.48
CA ILE A 131 -9.96 2.90 4.99
C ILE A 131 -11.09 1.90 5.26
N LYS A 132 -11.69 1.92 6.45
CA LYS A 132 -12.85 1.08 6.80
C LYS A 132 -14.06 1.33 5.92
N ASP A 133 -14.32 2.59 5.57
CA ASP A 133 -15.51 2.99 4.83
C ASP A 133 -15.38 2.80 3.30
N ASN A 134 -14.16 2.78 2.75
CA ASN A 134 -13.94 2.86 1.30
C ASN A 134 -13.19 1.69 0.65
N ASP A 135 -12.42 0.91 1.42
CA ASP A 135 -11.63 -0.20 0.86
C ASP A 135 -12.31 -1.53 1.20
N ASP A 136 -12.63 -2.36 0.19
CA ASP A 136 -13.08 -3.75 0.34
C ASP A 136 -11.90 -4.62 0.78
N TRP A 137 -12.11 -5.32 1.88
CA TRP A 137 -11.08 -5.89 2.75
C TRP A 137 -10.40 -7.11 2.10
N ASN A 138 -10.89 -7.54 0.93
CA ASN A 138 -10.47 -8.76 0.22
C ASN A 138 -9.79 -8.51 -1.13
N GLY A 139 -9.77 -7.29 -1.66
CA GLY A 139 -9.30 -6.97 -3.02
C GLY A 139 -8.11 -6.00 -3.08
N LEU A 140 -7.39 -5.97 -4.22
CA LEU A 140 -6.55 -4.84 -4.63
C LEU A 140 -7.42 -3.64 -5.01
N GLU A 141 -8.32 -3.27 -4.10
CA GLU A 141 -9.40 -2.37 -4.43
C GLU A 141 -8.89 -0.98 -4.79
N ASP A 142 -9.75 -0.24 -5.45
CA ASP A 142 -9.43 1.06 -6.01
C ASP A 142 -9.16 2.10 -4.91
N ILE A 143 -7.92 2.11 -4.43
CA ILE A 143 -7.43 3.05 -3.41
C ILE A 143 -7.57 4.52 -3.83
N SER A 144 -7.94 4.83 -5.08
CA SER A 144 -8.13 6.21 -5.52
C SER A 144 -9.19 6.95 -4.68
N LYS A 145 -10.24 6.24 -4.23
CA LYS A 145 -11.29 6.81 -3.36
C LYS A 145 -10.75 7.18 -1.98
N SER A 146 -10.04 6.25 -1.34
CA SER A 146 -9.43 6.49 -0.02
C SER A 146 -8.30 7.51 -0.13
N GLN A 147 -7.46 7.46 -1.17
CA GLN A 147 -6.38 8.44 -1.43
C GLN A 147 -6.91 9.88 -1.50
N LYS A 148 -8.01 10.15 -2.21
CA LYS A 148 -8.58 11.50 -2.29
C LYS A 148 -9.04 12.02 -0.94
N SER A 149 -9.69 11.16 -0.14
CA SER A 149 -10.19 11.53 1.18
C SER A 149 -9.05 11.68 2.20
N ILE A 150 -8.09 10.76 2.20
CA ILE A 150 -6.89 10.82 3.03
C ILE A 150 -6.09 12.09 2.72
N LYS A 151 -5.93 12.45 1.45
CA LYS A 151 -5.20 13.67 1.07
C LYS A 151 -5.77 14.92 1.74
N LYS A 152 -7.10 15.05 1.83
CA LYS A 152 -7.75 16.17 2.54
C LYS A 152 -7.39 16.18 4.02
N VAL A 153 -7.50 15.05 4.70
CA VAL A 153 -7.12 14.90 6.12
C VAL A 153 -5.64 15.26 6.36
N LEU A 154 -4.77 14.99 5.40
CA LEU A 154 -3.35 15.31 5.51
C LEU A 154 -3.04 16.79 5.27
N GLU A 155 -3.81 17.48 4.42
CA GLU A 155 -3.66 18.90 4.08
C GLU A 155 -4.27 19.85 5.12
N GLU A 156 -5.27 19.40 5.88
CA GLU A 156 -5.91 20.12 7.00
C GLU A 156 -5.09 20.11 8.30
#